data_AF-A0A6M1MKN0-F1
#
_entry.id   AF-A0A6M1MKN0-F1
#
_cell.length_a   1.000
_cell.length_b   1.000
_cell.length_c   1.000
_cell.angle_alpha   90.00
_cell.angle_beta   90.00
_cell.angle_gamma   90.00
#
_symmetry.space_group_name_H-M   'P 1'
#
loop_
_entity.id
_entity.type
_entity.pdbx_description
1 polymer ?
#
loop_
_entity_poly.entity_id
_entity_poly.type
_entity_poly.pdbx_seq_one_letter_code
_entity_poly.pdbx_strand_id
1 'polypeptide(L)'
;MSDPRSQSLWPLLRFALSARQSLRLRLALMKAETRERGRFAGQGLVLAVLGAILAVAAIGLGLAAVVAALCAAGWSVPAALGLTAGGSAVVGLILLLLGRQALARAFSSRR
;
A
#
# COMPACT_ATOMS: atom_id res chain seq x y z
N MET A 1 -54.15 39.61 -12.06
CA MET A 1 -53.56 38.99 -13.25
C MET A 1 -52.27 38.30 -12.83
N SER A 2 -52.32 36.98 -12.67
CA SER A 2 -51.17 36.16 -12.28
C SER A 2 -50.32 35.88 -13.51
N ASP A 3 -49.04 36.25 -13.43
CA ASP A 3 -48.10 36.17 -14.55
C ASP A 3 -47.82 34.70 -14.91
N PRO A 4 -48.18 34.21 -16.11
CA PRO A 4 -48.06 32.80 -16.50
C PRO A 4 -46.60 32.30 -16.53
N ARG A 5 -45.64 33.22 -16.56
CA ARG A 5 -44.19 32.93 -16.47
C ARG A 5 -43.75 32.52 -15.04
N SER A 6 -44.48 32.93 -14.01
CA SER A 6 -44.17 32.58 -12.61
C SER A 6 -44.49 31.11 -12.27
N GLN A 7 -45.48 30.52 -12.96
CA GLN A 7 -45.88 29.12 -12.74
C GLN A 7 -44.90 28.10 -13.34
N SER A 8 -44.18 28.44 -14.42
CA SER A 8 -43.23 27.50 -15.05
C SER A 8 -41.86 27.46 -14.35
N LEU A 9 -41.49 28.52 -13.64
CA LEU A 9 -40.21 28.63 -12.94
C LEU A 9 -40.19 27.84 -11.63
N TRP A 10 -41.34 27.68 -10.99
CA TRP A 10 -41.48 26.97 -9.70
C TRP A 10 -41.07 25.49 -9.73
N PRO A 11 -41.50 24.67 -10.71
CA PRO A 11 -41.04 23.29 -10.82
C PRO A 11 -39.54 23.18 -11.12
N LEU A 12 -38.97 24.10 -11.92
CA LEU A 12 -37.53 24.15 -12.17
C LEU A 12 -36.73 24.47 -10.90
N LEU A 13 -37.24 25.37 -10.05
CA LEU A 13 -36.63 25.72 -8.77
C LEU A 13 -36.69 24.54 -7.77
N ARG A 14 -37.80 23.80 -7.71
CA ARG A 14 -37.90 22.56 -6.93
C ARG A 14 -36.95 21.47 -7.43
N PHE A 15 -36.82 21.31 -8.75
CA PHE A 15 -35.86 20.39 -9.34
C PHE A 15 -34.42 20.77 -8.98
N ALA A 16 -34.04 22.04 -9.12
CA ALA A 16 -32.72 22.53 -8.74
C ALA A 16 -32.41 22.33 -7.25
N LEU A 17 -33.40 22.56 -6.37
CA LEU A 17 -33.27 22.32 -4.92
C LEU A 17 -33.10 20.83 -4.60
N SER A 18 -33.90 19.96 -5.20
CA SER A 18 -33.80 18.50 -5.01
C SER A 18 -32.49 17.93 -5.56
N ALA A 19 -32.04 18.41 -6.72
CA ALA A 19 -30.75 18.05 -7.31
C ALA A 19 -29.60 18.47 -6.37
N ARG A 20 -29.65 19.67 -5.81
CA ARG A 20 -28.65 20.18 -4.86
C ARG A 20 -28.63 19.40 -3.55
N GLN A 21 -29.79 18.96 -3.06
CA GLN A 21 -29.89 18.07 -1.90
C GLN A 21 -29.30 16.68 -2.18
N SER A 22 -29.62 16.10 -3.34
CA SER A 22 -29.06 14.80 -3.76
C SER A 22 -27.52 14.85 -3.92
N LEU A 23 -27.00 15.96 -4.44
CA LEU A 23 -25.57 16.16 -4.64
C LEU A 23 -24.83 16.30 -3.30
N ARG A 24 -25.42 17.05 -2.35
CA ARG A 24 -24.90 17.15 -0.98
C ARG A 24 -24.88 15.80 -0.27
N LEU A 25 -25.93 14.98 -0.45
CA LEU A 25 -26.01 13.64 0.12
C LEU A 25 -24.92 12.72 -0.46
N ARG A 26 -24.73 12.73 -1.79
CA ARG A 26 -23.66 11.97 -2.46
C ARG A 26 -22.27 12.41 -2.01
N LEU A 27 -22.05 13.72 -1.85
CA LEU A 27 -20.78 14.25 -1.33
C LEU A 27 -20.54 13.85 0.14
N ALA A 28 -21.59 13.82 0.96
CA ALA A 28 -21.49 13.35 2.35
C ALA A 28 -21.17 11.85 2.42
N LEU A 29 -21.80 11.03 1.58
CA LEU A 29 -21.51 9.60 1.47
C LEU A 29 -20.08 9.33 0.98
N MET A 30 -19.63 10.03 -0.07
CA MET A 30 -18.24 9.96 -0.54
C MET A 30 -17.25 10.33 0.57
N LYS A 31 -17.52 11.39 1.34
CA LYS A 31 -16.66 11.78 2.48
C LYS A 31 -16.65 10.71 3.57
N ALA A 32 -17.79 10.12 3.91
CA ALA A 32 -17.86 9.05 4.88
C ALA A 32 -17.06 7.81 4.42
N GLU A 33 -17.23 7.42 3.15
CA GLU A 33 -16.54 6.27 2.57
C GLU A 33 -15.02 6.50 2.47
N THR A 34 -14.57 7.70 2.11
CA THR A 34 -13.13 8.05 2.13
C THR A 34 -12.55 8.06 3.54
N ARG A 35 -13.34 8.43 4.56
CA ARG A 35 -12.90 8.43 5.97
C ARG A 35 -12.71 7.02 6.50
N GLU A 36 -13.60 6.09 6.14
CA GLU A 36 -13.43 4.69 6.48
C GLU A 36 -12.24 4.07 5.75
N ARG A 37 -12.13 4.30 4.43
CA ARG A 37 -10.97 3.85 3.64
C ARG A 37 -9.64 4.41 4.18
N GLY A 38 -9.63 5.65 4.64
CA GLY A 38 -8.45 6.26 5.28
C GLY A 38 -8.04 5.57 6.57
N ARG A 39 -9.00 5.11 7.38
CA ARG A 39 -8.72 4.39 8.63
C ARG A 39 -8.17 2.98 8.36
N PHE A 40 -8.72 2.28 7.38
CA PHE A 40 -8.18 0.99 6.91
C PHE A 40 -6.79 1.14 6.27
N ALA A 41 -6.55 2.23 5.53
CA ALA A 41 -5.22 2.52 4.99
C ALA A 41 -4.19 2.79 6.11
N GLY A 42 -4.57 3.51 7.16
CA GLY A 42 -3.72 3.73 8.33
C GLY A 42 -3.38 2.44 9.07
N GLN A 43 -4.39 1.59 9.34
CA GLN A 43 -4.16 0.29 9.97
C GLN A 43 -3.32 -0.64 9.08
N GLY A 44 -3.58 -0.65 7.77
CA GLY A 44 -2.79 -1.41 6.80
C GLY A 44 -1.34 -0.95 6.75
N LEU A 45 -1.08 0.37 6.83
CA LEU A 45 0.27 0.93 6.90
C LEU A 45 0.99 0.51 8.19
N VAL A 46 0.32 0.59 9.34
CA VAL A 46 0.89 0.14 10.62
C VAL A 46 1.24 -1.35 10.57
N LEU A 47 0.35 -2.18 10.02
CA LEU A 47 0.60 -3.61 9.87
C LEU A 47 1.75 -3.89 8.89
N ALA A 48 1.85 -3.13 7.80
CA ALA A 48 2.95 -3.23 6.85
C ALA A 48 4.30 -2.84 7.49
N VAL A 49 4.32 -1.80 8.32
CA VAL A 49 5.51 -1.39 9.07
C VAL A 49 5.92 -2.47 10.08
N LEU A 50 4.96 -2.99 10.86
CA LEU A 50 5.21 -4.12 11.78
C LEU A 50 5.74 -5.35 11.05
N GLY A 51 5.13 -5.70 9.92
CA GLY A 51 5.57 -6.80 9.07
C GLY A 51 6.99 -6.58 8.54
N ALA A 52 7.34 -5.36 8.12
CA ALA A 52 8.68 -5.02 7.68
C ALA A 52 9.71 -5.16 8.82
N ILE A 53 9.40 -4.69 10.02
CA ILE A 53 10.27 -4.84 11.21
C ILE A 53 10.50 -6.33 11.52
N LEU A 54 9.42 -7.12 11.55
CA LEU A 54 9.52 -8.56 11.79
C LEU A 54 10.32 -9.28 10.70
N ALA A 55 10.15 -8.90 9.44
CA ALA A 55 10.92 -9.47 8.34
C ALA A 55 12.41 -9.16 8.48
N VAL A 56 12.78 -7.93 8.84
CA VAL A 56 14.19 -7.56 9.08
C VAL A 56 14.77 -8.36 10.25
N ALA A 57 14.02 -8.48 11.35
CA ALA A 57 14.44 -9.27 12.50
C ALA A 57 14.64 -10.76 12.14
N ALA A 58 13.70 -11.34 11.39
CA ALA A 58 13.78 -12.74 10.94
C ALA A 58 14.99 -12.98 10.03
N ILE A 59 15.28 -12.05 9.10
CA ILE A 59 16.47 -12.11 8.24
C ILE A 59 17.75 -12.05 9.09
N GLY A 60 17.81 -11.13 10.05
CA GLY A 60 18.97 -11.00 10.94
C GLY A 60 19.24 -12.27 11.76
N LEU A 61 18.19 -12.84 12.36
CA LEU A 61 18.28 -14.10 13.10
C LEU A 61 18.66 -15.28 12.19
N GLY A 62 18.10 -15.34 10.98
CA GLY A 62 18.44 -16.36 10.00
C GLY A 62 19.91 -16.29 9.59
N LEU A 63 20.43 -15.10 9.28
CA LEU A 63 21.85 -14.91 8.95
C LEU A 63 22.75 -15.29 10.12
N ALA A 64 22.41 -14.87 11.34
CA ALA A 64 23.16 -15.24 12.55
C ALA A 64 23.19 -16.77 12.75
N ALA A 65 22.07 -17.47 12.51
CA ALA A 65 22.00 -18.92 12.58
C ALA A 65 22.89 -19.60 11.52
N VAL A 66 22.94 -19.08 10.30
CA VAL A 66 23.83 -19.61 9.25
C VAL A 66 25.30 -19.43 9.62
N VAL A 67 25.68 -18.26 10.15
CA VAL A 67 27.05 -18.04 10.66
C VAL A 67 27.38 -19.01 11.78
N ALA A 68 26.48 -19.19 12.75
CA ALA A 68 26.66 -20.13 13.84
C ALA A 68 26.82 -21.58 13.35
N ALA A 69 26.03 -21.99 12.36
CA ALA A 69 26.13 -23.31 11.74
C ALA A 69 27.47 -23.53 11.00
N LEU A 70 27.96 -22.51 10.27
CA LEU A 70 29.27 -22.56 9.61
C LEU A 70 30.41 -22.66 10.62
N CYS A 71 30.36 -21.88 11.71
CA CYS A 71 31.32 -21.97 12.80
C CYS A 71 31.29 -23.36 13.47
N ALA A 72 30.10 -23.93 13.70
CA ALA A 72 29.95 -25.28 14.24
C ALA A 72 30.49 -26.36 13.29
N ALA A 73 30.47 -26.12 11.98
CA ALA A 73 31.09 -26.97 10.96
C ALA A 73 32.62 -26.78 10.85
N GLY A 74 33.25 -26.00 11.73
CA GLY A 74 34.70 -25.80 11.79
C GLY A 74 35.24 -24.67 10.91
N TRP A 75 34.39 -23.85 10.32
CA TRP A 75 34.83 -22.67 9.56
C TRP A 75 35.30 -21.56 10.49
N SER A 76 36.31 -20.80 10.07
CA SER A 76 36.74 -19.62 10.82
C SER A 76 35.66 -18.52 10.76
N VAL A 77 35.51 -17.77 11.84
CA VAL A 77 34.55 -16.65 11.96
C VAL A 77 34.61 -15.68 10.76
N PRO A 78 35.79 -15.19 10.30
CA PRO A 78 35.85 -14.29 9.14
C PRO A 78 35.39 -14.96 7.84
N ALA A 79 35.67 -16.25 7.64
CA ALA A 79 35.23 -16.98 6.45
C ALA A 79 33.70 -17.19 6.46
N ALA A 80 33.13 -17.54 7.62
CA ALA A 80 31.69 -17.70 7.78
C ALA A 80 30.93 -16.40 7.53
N LEU A 81 31.42 -15.27 8.07
CA LEU A 81 30.87 -13.94 7.80
C LEU A 81 31.01 -13.55 6.32
N GLY A 82 32.17 -13.82 5.70
CA GLY A 82 32.40 -13.54 4.29
C GLY A 82 31.43 -14.30 3.37
N LEU A 83 31.22 -15.60 3.63
CA LEU A 83 30.31 -16.43 2.84
C LEU A 83 28.85 -16.03 3.02
N THR A 84 28.43 -15.75 4.25
CA THR A 84 27.05 -15.30 4.52
C THR A 84 26.78 -13.92 3.93
N ALA A 85 27.74 -12.99 4.01
CA ALA A 85 27.65 -11.68 3.37
C ALA A 85 27.60 -11.81 1.83
N GLY A 86 28.49 -12.61 1.23
CA GLY A 86 28.49 -12.86 -0.21
C GLY A 86 27.19 -13.50 -0.70
N GLY A 87 26.73 -14.55 -0.01
CA GLY A 87 25.48 -15.23 -0.33
C GLY A 87 24.26 -14.31 -0.23
N SER A 88 24.17 -13.51 0.84
CA SER A 88 23.08 -12.55 1.01
C SER A 88 23.11 -11.43 -0.04
N ALA A 89 24.29 -10.97 -0.45
CA ALA A 89 24.43 -9.99 -1.54
C ALA A 89 23.90 -10.56 -2.88
N VAL A 90 24.24 -11.80 -3.21
CA VAL A 90 23.75 -12.46 -4.43
C VAL A 90 22.23 -12.62 -4.40
N VAL A 91 21.68 -13.10 -3.28
CA VAL A 91 20.22 -13.22 -3.11
C VAL A 91 19.54 -11.86 -3.21
N GLY A 92 20.10 -10.83 -2.59
CA GLY A 92 19.60 -9.45 -2.69
C GLY A 92 19.58 -8.93 -4.12
N LEU A 93 20.60 -9.24 -4.92
CA LEU A 93 20.69 -8.86 -6.32
C LEU A 93 19.60 -9.58 -7.15
N ILE A 94 19.38 -10.87 -6.92
CA ILE A 94 18.29 -11.64 -7.57
C ILE A 94 16.93 -11.03 -7.23
N LEU A 95 16.67 -10.75 -5.96
CA LEU A 95 15.41 -10.13 -5.52
C LEU A 95 15.21 -8.74 -6.13
N LEU A 96 16.27 -7.94 -6.24
CA LEU A 96 16.22 -6.64 -6.90
C LEU A 96 15.83 -6.76 -8.38
N LEU A 97 16.41 -7.73 -9.10
CA LEU A 97 16.08 -7.98 -10.50
C LEU A 97 14.63 -8.45 -10.68
N LEU A 98 14.17 -9.38 -9.84
CA LEU A 98 12.79 -9.86 -9.83
C LEU A 98 11.81 -8.74 -9.48
N GLY A 99 12.13 -7.93 -8.48
CA GLY A 99 11.36 -6.76 -8.09
C GLY A 99 11.25 -5.75 -9.23
N ARG A 100 12.37 -5.47 -9.92
CA ARG A 100 12.39 -4.58 -11.10
C ARG A 100 11.50 -5.13 -12.22
N GLN A 101 11.55 -6.43 -12.49
CA GLN A 101 10.69 -7.06 -13.50
C GLN A 101 9.21 -7.01 -13.11
N ALA A 102 8.87 -7.30 -11.85
CA ALA A 102 7.50 -7.24 -11.35
C ALA A 102 6.95 -5.80 -11.44
N LEU A 103 7.77 -4.80 -11.09
CA LEU A 103 7.42 -3.39 -11.18
C LEU A 103 7.21 -2.97 -12.64
N ALA A 104 8.11 -3.36 -13.54
CA ALA A 104 7.98 -3.10 -14.97
C ALA A 104 6.69 -3.71 -15.55
N ARG A 105 6.33 -4.94 -15.16
CA ARG A 105 5.07 -5.59 -15.57
C ARG A 105 3.85 -4.80 -15.09
N ALA A 106 3.83 -4.42 -13.81
CA ALA A 106 2.73 -3.66 -13.21
C ALA A 106 2.50 -2.30 -13.91
N PHE A 107 3.56 -1.63 -14.33
CA PHE A 107 3.47 -0.36 -15.07
C PHE A 107 3.19 -0.54 -16.57
N SER A 108 3.59 -1.67 -17.17
CA SER A 108 3.28 -1.99 -18.58
C SER A 108 1.80 -2.35 -18.80
N SER A 109 1.12 -2.90 -17.80
CA SER A 109 -0.30 -3.31 -17.87
C SER A 109 -1.30 -2.13 -17.87
N ARG A 110 -0.83 -0.87 -17.78
CA ARG A 110 -1.67 0.35 -17.80
C ARG A 110 -1.74 1.05 -19.15
N ARG A 111 -1.29 0.41 -20.24
CA ARG A 111 -1.55 0.85 -21.62
C ARG A 111 -2.50 -0.13 -22.29
#